data_AF-A0A7G9Z550-F1
#
_entry.id   AF-A0A7G9Z550-F1
#
_cell.length_a   1.000
_cell.length_b   1.000
_cell.length_c   1.000
_cell.angle_alpha   90.00
_cell.angle_beta   90.00
_cell.angle_gamma   90.00
#
_symmetry.space_group_name_H-M   'P 1'
#
loop_
_entity.id
_entity.type
_entity.pdbx_description
1 polymer ?
#
loop_
_entity_poly.entity_id
_entity_poly.type
_entity_poly.pdbx_seq_one_letter_code
_entity_poly.pdbx_strand_id
1 'polypeptide(L)'
;MQQKVVKVSTRMNSCPLCSAKLVKKYNKNNRHIITLNGEFWVRERVLRCRNRECPGHALSFRAEDFQAAIIPYKIFGLDVILHIGTLRYEEHKTYEEIRAALDKKSIRISMGELTNLTMTFESLIKGWHEEHIQEIKQKLGEYILSIDGTYTYKGKTLYIFRSYENGVVLYANTTEKDDVSHVQPLLEKVVEMYGLPIAVISDMQPAIIEAVKNVLPGIPHQFCQYHFIKNAGNFMEKEYKELGKAMKKKEVRANAKEVEADLKKTPK
;
A
#
# COMPACT_ATOMS: atom_id res chain seq x y z
N MET A 1 -39.34 -2.04 2.14
CA MET A 1 -38.76 -3.14 1.34
C MET A 1 -38.13 -4.16 2.29
N GLN A 2 -38.54 -5.43 2.25
CA GLN A 2 -37.85 -6.48 3.00
C GLN A 2 -36.44 -6.65 2.41
N GLN A 3 -35.42 -6.32 3.19
CA GLN A 3 -34.02 -6.50 2.80
C GLN A 3 -33.75 -8.01 2.61
N LYS A 4 -33.42 -8.42 1.38
CA LYS A 4 -33.16 -9.81 1.03
C LYS A 4 -31.88 -10.29 1.71
N VAL A 5 -32.02 -11.23 2.66
CA VAL A 5 -30.87 -11.81 3.37
C VAL A 5 -30.24 -12.91 2.53
N VAL A 6 -28.98 -12.73 2.13
CA VAL A 6 -28.16 -13.72 1.43
C VAL A 6 -27.65 -14.74 2.45
N LYS A 7 -27.89 -16.03 2.22
CA LYS A 7 -27.39 -17.11 3.08
C LYS A 7 -26.13 -17.68 2.46
N VAL A 8 -25.05 -17.75 3.24
CA VAL A 8 -23.77 -18.32 2.82
C VAL A 8 -23.39 -19.46 3.75
N SER A 9 -22.71 -20.48 3.23
CA SER A 9 -22.13 -21.59 3.98
C SER A 9 -20.84 -22.03 3.30
N THR A 10 -20.07 -22.91 3.95
CA THR A 10 -18.93 -23.55 3.29
C THR A 10 -19.35 -24.28 2.01
N ARG A 11 -18.46 -24.34 1.01
CA ARG A 11 -18.66 -25.17 -0.20
C ARG A 11 -18.40 -26.65 0.06
N MET A 12 -17.80 -26.97 1.21
CA MET A 12 -17.56 -28.35 1.61
C MET A 12 -18.88 -29.07 1.92
N ASN A 13 -19.10 -30.21 1.27
CA ASN A 13 -20.27 -31.06 1.53
C ASN A 13 -20.00 -32.14 2.60
N SER A 14 -18.71 -32.47 2.80
CA SER A 14 -18.24 -33.52 3.71
C SER A 14 -17.04 -33.05 4.52
N CYS A 15 -16.86 -33.65 5.70
CA CYS A 15 -15.73 -33.37 6.58
C CYS A 15 -14.42 -33.84 5.93
N PRO A 16 -13.37 -33.00 5.82
CA PRO A 16 -12.10 -33.38 5.21
C PRO A 16 -11.32 -34.42 6.03
N LEU A 17 -11.71 -34.65 7.29
CA LEU A 17 -11.00 -35.56 8.20
C LEU A 17 -11.57 -36.99 8.22
N CYS A 18 -12.85 -37.17 7.90
CA CYS A 18 -13.51 -38.48 8.01
C CYS A 18 -14.60 -38.72 6.95
N SER A 19 -14.73 -37.82 5.98
CA SER A 19 -15.71 -37.85 4.88
C SER A 19 -17.19 -37.85 5.31
N ALA A 20 -17.50 -37.83 6.62
CA ALA A 20 -18.87 -37.73 7.10
C ALA A 20 -19.51 -36.40 6.70
N LYS A 21 -20.83 -36.41 6.48
CA LYS A 21 -21.59 -35.22 6.10
C LYS A 21 -21.41 -34.06 7.08
N LEU A 22 -21.29 -32.84 6.56
CA LEU A 22 -21.36 -31.63 7.37
C LEU A 22 -22.81 -31.28 7.71
N VAL A 23 -23.06 -30.97 8.98
CA VAL A 23 -24.38 -30.60 9.50
C VAL A 23 -24.34 -29.22 10.16
N LYS A 24 -25.49 -28.54 10.23
CA LYS A 24 -25.59 -27.22 10.85
C LYS A 24 -25.08 -27.26 12.29
N LYS A 25 -24.15 -26.34 12.61
CA LYS A 25 -23.74 -26.04 13.99
C LYS A 25 -24.61 -24.91 14.54
N TYR A 26 -24.56 -23.75 13.90
CA TYR A 26 -25.38 -22.57 14.22
C TYR A 26 -25.41 -21.61 13.02
N ASN A 27 -26.25 -20.56 13.10
CA ASN A 27 -26.18 -19.41 12.18
C ASN A 27 -25.55 -18.23 12.93
N LYS A 28 -24.69 -17.47 12.28
CA LYS A 28 -24.25 -16.15 12.77
C LYS A 28 -25.41 -15.15 12.63
N ASN A 29 -25.28 -14.04 13.36
CA ASN A 29 -26.16 -12.88 13.18
C ASN A 29 -26.03 -12.33 11.75
N ASN A 30 -27.10 -11.70 11.26
CA ASN A 30 -27.02 -11.00 9.97
C ASN A 30 -25.96 -9.91 10.07
N ARG A 31 -25.11 -9.81 9.05
CA ARG A 31 -24.11 -8.76 8.90
C ARG A 31 -24.45 -7.94 7.66
N HIS A 32 -24.45 -6.62 7.80
CA HIS A 32 -24.53 -5.71 6.67
C HIS A 32 -23.14 -5.56 6.05
N ILE A 33 -23.06 -5.75 4.73
CA ILE A 33 -21.83 -5.69 3.95
C ILE A 33 -22.04 -4.77 2.75
N ILE A 34 -21.13 -3.81 2.58
CA ILE A 34 -21.11 -2.88 1.46
C ILE A 34 -19.94 -3.26 0.56
N THR A 35 -20.23 -3.52 -0.72
CA THR A 35 -19.26 -3.91 -1.75
C THR A 35 -19.34 -2.95 -2.93
N LEU A 36 -18.41 -3.03 -3.89
CA LEU A 36 -18.50 -2.32 -5.16
C LEU A 36 -19.72 -2.76 -6.00
N ASN A 37 -20.27 -3.95 -5.74
CA ASN A 37 -21.43 -4.52 -6.43
C ASN A 37 -22.75 -4.26 -5.70
N GLY A 38 -22.72 -3.51 -4.59
CA GLY A 38 -23.91 -3.14 -3.82
C GLY A 38 -23.87 -3.59 -2.36
N GLU A 39 -25.00 -3.37 -1.68
CA GLU A 39 -25.18 -3.65 -0.26
C GLU A 39 -25.95 -4.95 -0.02
N PHE A 40 -25.45 -5.76 0.91
CA PHE A 40 -25.98 -7.08 1.22
C PHE A 40 -26.18 -7.27 2.71
N TRP A 41 -27.25 -7.95 3.09
CA TRP A 41 -27.41 -8.51 4.43
C TRP A 41 -27.09 -10.00 4.37
N VAL A 42 -25.98 -10.41 4.98
CA VAL A 42 -25.46 -11.77 4.87
C VAL A 42 -25.69 -12.53 6.17
N ARG A 43 -26.19 -13.76 6.07
CA ARG A 43 -26.28 -14.71 7.19
C ARG A 43 -25.39 -15.91 6.91
N GLU A 44 -24.32 -16.02 7.67
CA GLU A 44 -23.42 -17.17 7.59
C GLU A 44 -24.00 -18.36 8.38
N ARG A 45 -24.13 -19.51 7.71
CA ARG A 45 -24.46 -20.80 8.31
C ARG A 45 -23.15 -21.58 8.54
N VAL A 46 -22.80 -21.74 9.81
CA VAL A 46 -21.61 -22.49 10.23
C VAL A 46 -21.97 -23.97 10.35
N LEU A 47 -21.12 -24.84 9.79
CA LEU A 47 -21.29 -26.29 9.84
C LEU A 47 -20.26 -26.95 10.77
N ARG A 48 -20.52 -28.21 11.11
CA ARG A 48 -19.60 -29.13 11.82
C ARG A 48 -19.71 -30.54 11.26
N CYS A 49 -18.72 -31.39 11.53
CA CYS A 49 -18.83 -32.81 11.21
C CYS A 49 -19.99 -33.47 11.97
N ARG A 50 -20.76 -34.36 11.31
CA ARG A 50 -21.80 -35.15 11.98
C ARG A 50 -21.24 -36.24 12.89
N ASN A 51 -20.11 -36.84 12.54
CA ASN A 51 -19.45 -37.87 13.35
C ASN A 51 -18.91 -37.23 14.64
N ARG A 52 -19.40 -37.68 15.81
CA ARG A 52 -19.03 -37.14 17.13
C ARG A 52 -17.61 -37.53 17.56
N GLU A 53 -17.11 -38.68 17.10
CA GLU A 53 -15.77 -39.16 17.40
C GLU A 53 -14.68 -38.48 16.54
N CYS A 54 -15.09 -37.73 15.51
CA CYS A 54 -14.17 -36.99 14.66
C CYS A 54 -13.77 -35.66 15.32
N PRO A 55 -12.48 -35.26 15.34
CA PRO A 55 -12.05 -33.93 15.79
C PRO A 55 -12.80 -32.78 15.09
N GLY A 56 -13.21 -33.00 13.83
CA GLY A 56 -14.03 -32.08 13.06
C GLY A 56 -15.43 -31.79 13.63
N HIS A 57 -15.91 -32.55 14.63
CA HIS A 57 -17.15 -32.26 15.34
C HIS A 57 -17.06 -30.98 16.18
N ALA A 58 -15.88 -30.74 16.78
CA ALA A 58 -15.58 -29.58 17.59
C ALA A 58 -15.30 -28.33 16.73
N LEU A 59 -14.78 -28.53 15.51
CA LEU A 59 -14.42 -27.45 14.59
C LEU A 59 -15.65 -26.68 14.05
N SER A 60 -15.38 -25.54 13.42
CA SER A 60 -16.38 -24.68 12.78
C SER A 60 -16.01 -24.50 11.31
N PHE A 61 -16.76 -25.14 10.42
CA PHE A 61 -16.61 -24.97 8.98
C PHE A 61 -17.40 -23.73 8.56
N ARG A 62 -16.68 -22.65 8.25
CA ARG A 62 -17.21 -21.34 7.88
C ARG A 62 -17.30 -21.18 6.37
N ALA A 63 -18.05 -20.18 5.90
CA ALA A 63 -18.19 -19.90 4.47
C ALA A 63 -16.89 -19.28 3.92
N GLU A 64 -15.99 -20.10 3.38
CA GLU A 64 -14.64 -19.68 3.00
C GLU A 64 -14.62 -18.49 2.04
N ASP A 65 -15.47 -18.50 1.00
CA ASP A 65 -15.54 -17.40 0.03
C ASP A 65 -16.02 -16.10 0.68
N PHE A 66 -16.95 -16.19 1.64
CA PHE A 66 -17.40 -15.02 2.40
C PHE A 66 -16.31 -14.52 3.34
N GLN A 67 -15.57 -15.42 4.00
CA GLN A 67 -14.49 -15.04 4.92
C GLN A 67 -13.29 -14.44 4.19
N ALA A 68 -13.03 -14.85 2.93
CA ALA A 68 -12.00 -14.25 2.09
C ALA A 68 -12.38 -12.85 1.59
N ALA A 69 -13.68 -12.58 1.41
CA ALA A 69 -14.17 -11.31 0.88
C ALA A 69 -14.31 -10.18 1.92
N ILE A 70 -14.13 -10.47 3.21
CA ILE A 70 -14.43 -9.53 4.30
C ILE A 70 -13.30 -9.44 5.32
N ILE A 71 -13.13 -8.26 5.91
CA ILE A 71 -12.27 -8.07 7.07
C ILE A 71 -13.13 -8.14 8.34
N PRO A 72 -12.69 -8.81 9.43
CA PRO A 72 -13.44 -8.83 10.70
C PRO A 72 -13.83 -7.43 11.19
N TYR A 73 -15.03 -7.31 11.77
CA TYR A 73 -15.57 -6.07 12.36
C TYR A 73 -15.82 -4.89 11.40
N LYS A 74 -15.57 -5.02 10.10
CA LYS A 74 -15.84 -3.98 9.09
C LYS A 74 -17.13 -4.23 8.30
N ILE A 75 -17.83 -3.20 7.87
CA ILE A 75 -18.99 -3.39 6.97
C ILE A 75 -18.58 -3.32 5.50
N PHE A 76 -17.47 -2.67 5.18
CA PHE A 76 -16.96 -2.62 3.82
C PHE A 76 -16.22 -3.91 3.45
N GLY A 77 -16.52 -4.43 2.27
CA GLY A 77 -15.84 -5.58 1.68
C GLY A 77 -14.38 -5.28 1.35
N LEU A 78 -13.59 -6.33 1.19
CA LEU A 78 -12.19 -6.22 0.79
C LEU A 78 -12.04 -5.50 -0.55
N ASP A 79 -12.98 -5.69 -1.47
CA ASP A 79 -13.03 -5.02 -2.76
C ASP A 79 -13.09 -3.49 -2.65
N VAL A 80 -13.87 -2.95 -1.71
CA VAL A 80 -13.93 -1.50 -1.45
C VAL A 80 -12.62 -1.01 -0.84
N ILE A 81 -12.02 -1.77 0.08
CA ILE A 81 -10.74 -1.43 0.71
C ILE A 81 -9.62 -1.38 -0.34
N LEU A 82 -9.55 -2.39 -1.22
CA LEU A 82 -8.58 -2.42 -2.31
C LEU A 82 -8.81 -1.28 -3.30
N HIS A 83 -10.07 -0.96 -3.63
CA HIS A 83 -10.38 0.16 -4.51
C HIS A 83 -9.96 1.51 -3.92
N ILE A 84 -10.16 1.73 -2.62
CA ILE A 84 -9.64 2.92 -1.92
C ILE A 84 -8.12 2.99 -2.04
N GLY A 85 -7.43 1.86 -1.85
CA GLY A 85 -5.98 1.76 -2.02
C GLY A 85 -5.52 2.14 -3.43
N THR A 86 -6.12 1.56 -4.48
CA THR A 86 -5.82 1.91 -5.88
C THR A 86 -6.02 3.41 -6.13
N LEU A 87 -7.17 3.96 -5.74
CA LEU A 87 -7.43 5.40 -5.92
C LEU A 87 -6.39 6.27 -5.19
N ARG A 88 -5.96 5.85 -4.00
CA ARG A 88 -5.03 6.62 -3.17
C ARG A 88 -3.59 6.55 -3.64
N TYR A 89 -3.08 5.36 -3.95
CA TYR A 89 -1.65 5.13 -4.17
C TYR A 89 -1.27 4.95 -5.64
N GLU A 90 -2.17 4.48 -6.49
CA GLU A 90 -1.92 4.37 -7.94
C GLU A 90 -2.44 5.60 -8.70
N GLU A 91 -3.64 6.10 -8.34
CA GLU A 91 -4.25 7.27 -9.00
C GLU A 91 -3.97 8.60 -8.27
N HIS A 92 -3.26 8.57 -7.15
CA HIS A 92 -2.85 9.73 -6.36
C HIS A 92 -3.98 10.67 -5.91
N LYS A 93 -5.21 10.15 -5.74
CA LYS A 93 -6.37 10.96 -5.36
C LYS A 93 -6.31 11.44 -3.91
N THR A 94 -6.85 12.63 -3.66
CA THR A 94 -7.10 13.13 -2.30
C THR A 94 -8.26 12.36 -1.64
N TYR A 95 -8.40 12.46 -0.32
CA TYR A 95 -9.52 11.79 0.35
C TYR A 95 -10.88 12.34 -0.10
N GLU A 96 -10.98 13.62 -0.44
CA GLU A 96 -12.19 14.22 -1.00
C GLU A 96 -12.52 13.65 -2.38
N GLU A 97 -11.52 13.48 -3.24
CA GLU A 97 -11.68 12.87 -4.56
C GLU A 97 -12.05 11.38 -4.46
N ILE A 98 -11.47 10.65 -3.51
CA ILE A 98 -11.82 9.25 -3.24
C ILE A 98 -13.27 9.16 -2.77
N ARG A 99 -13.69 10.01 -1.83
CA ARG A 99 -15.09 10.04 -1.38
C ARG A 99 -16.04 10.35 -2.53
N ALA A 100 -15.71 11.32 -3.38
CA ALA A 100 -16.52 11.63 -4.56
C ALA A 100 -16.58 10.46 -5.57
N ALA A 101 -15.49 9.70 -5.72
CA ALA A 101 -15.47 8.51 -6.57
C ALA A 101 -16.34 7.36 -6.01
N LEU A 102 -16.35 7.17 -4.69
CA LEU A 102 -17.21 6.21 -4.01
C LEU A 102 -18.69 6.63 -4.06
N ASP A 103 -18.98 7.93 -3.90
CA ASP A 103 -20.33 8.48 -4.02
C ASP A 103 -20.92 8.22 -5.42
N LYS A 104 -20.12 8.34 -6.49
CA LYS A 104 -20.52 7.96 -7.86
C LYS A 104 -20.87 6.48 -8.01
N LYS A 105 -20.37 5.61 -7.14
CA LYS A 105 -20.70 4.19 -7.05
C LYS A 105 -21.82 3.90 -6.04
N SER A 106 -22.51 4.93 -5.55
CA SER A 106 -23.54 4.84 -4.50
C SER A 106 -23.02 4.32 -3.15
N ILE A 107 -21.72 4.43 -2.89
CA ILE A 107 -21.10 4.01 -1.63
C ILE A 107 -20.90 5.24 -0.77
N ARG A 108 -21.75 5.39 0.26
CA ARG A 108 -21.64 6.49 1.22
C ARG A 108 -20.66 6.14 2.34
N ILE A 109 -19.71 7.02 2.59
CA ILE A 109 -18.69 6.83 3.63
C ILE A 109 -18.34 8.15 4.31
N SER A 110 -18.08 8.11 5.62
CA SER A 110 -17.57 9.26 6.37
C SER A 110 -16.06 9.43 6.14
N MET A 111 -15.53 10.63 6.33
CA MET A 111 -14.07 10.87 6.22
C MET A 111 -13.26 10.07 7.25
N GLY A 112 -13.80 9.88 8.46
CA GLY A 112 -13.17 9.07 9.50
C GLY A 112 -13.07 7.61 9.09
N GLU A 113 -14.14 7.04 8.54
CA GLU A 113 -14.14 5.66 8.05
C GLU A 113 -13.26 5.51 6.81
N LEU A 114 -13.26 6.47 5.88
CA LEU A 114 -12.35 6.47 4.73
C LEU A 114 -10.87 6.42 5.17
N THR A 115 -10.51 7.24 6.17
CA THR A 115 -9.17 7.19 6.77
C THR A 115 -8.89 5.81 7.39
N ASN A 116 -9.86 5.24 8.11
CA ASN A 116 -9.73 3.92 8.72
C ASN A 116 -9.52 2.79 7.69
N LEU A 117 -10.28 2.80 6.59
CA LEU A 117 -10.15 1.82 5.51
C LEU A 117 -8.83 2.01 4.75
N THR A 118 -8.35 3.25 4.59
CA THR A 118 -7.03 3.52 4.01
C THR A 118 -5.93 2.91 4.88
N MET A 119 -5.95 3.12 6.20
CA MET A 119 -4.99 2.47 7.12
C MET A 119 -5.11 0.94 7.11
N THR A 120 -6.33 0.42 6.89
CA THR A 120 -6.54 -1.02 6.74
C THR A 120 -5.84 -1.53 5.47
N PHE A 121 -5.99 -0.83 4.34
CA PHE A 121 -5.27 -1.15 3.11
C PHE A 121 -3.75 -1.11 3.31
N GLU A 122 -3.21 -0.06 3.94
CA GLU A 122 -1.78 0.05 4.24
C GLU A 122 -1.28 -1.14 5.07
N SER A 123 -2.05 -1.57 6.07
CA SER A 123 -1.73 -2.73 6.90
C SER A 123 -1.76 -4.04 6.12
N LEU A 124 -2.73 -4.19 5.21
CA LEU A 124 -2.83 -5.37 4.34
C LEU A 124 -1.66 -5.45 3.37
N ILE A 125 -1.30 -4.35 2.71
CA ILE A 125 -0.15 -4.31 1.80
C ILE A 125 1.17 -4.55 2.54
N LYS A 126 1.32 -3.99 3.75
CA LYS A 126 2.48 -4.27 4.59
C LYS A 126 2.59 -5.77 4.91
N GLY A 127 1.51 -6.37 5.40
CA GLY A 127 1.50 -7.81 5.73
C GLY A 127 1.76 -8.68 4.50
N TRP A 128 1.14 -8.35 3.36
CA TRP A 128 1.40 -9.03 2.09
C TRP A 128 2.88 -8.92 1.70
N HIS A 129 3.47 -7.73 1.78
CA HIS A 129 4.88 -7.53 1.49
C HIS A 129 5.80 -8.37 2.38
N GLU A 130 5.54 -8.40 3.69
CA GLU A 130 6.31 -9.19 4.67
C GLU A 130 6.21 -10.71 4.42
N GLU A 131 5.04 -11.20 4.00
CA GLU A 131 4.83 -12.61 3.66
C GLU A 131 5.47 -13.03 2.33
N HIS A 132 5.68 -12.08 1.41
CA HIS A 132 6.14 -12.36 0.03
C HIS A 132 7.59 -11.93 -0.24
N ILE A 133 8.40 -11.65 0.81
CA ILE A 133 9.80 -11.24 0.66
C ILE A 133 10.60 -12.16 -0.27
N GLN A 134 10.41 -13.48 -0.16
CA GLN A 134 11.14 -14.44 -1.01
C GLN A 134 10.74 -14.33 -2.48
N GLU A 135 9.46 -14.16 -2.78
CA GLU A 135 8.99 -13.96 -4.15
C GLU A 135 9.46 -12.63 -4.72
N ILE A 136 9.43 -11.57 -3.90
CA ILE A 136 9.95 -10.25 -4.27
C ILE A 136 11.44 -10.35 -4.58
N LYS A 137 12.23 -11.00 -3.71
CA LYS A 137 13.67 -11.22 -3.91
C LYS A 137 13.96 -12.00 -5.20
N GLN A 138 13.20 -13.06 -5.48
CA GLN A 138 13.35 -13.83 -6.72
C GLN A 138 13.06 -12.99 -7.97
N LYS A 139 12.00 -12.17 -7.94
CA LYS A 139 11.65 -11.26 -9.05
C LYS A 139 12.62 -10.09 -9.18
N LEU A 140 13.20 -9.66 -8.07
CA LEU A 140 14.18 -8.59 -8.01
C LEU A 140 15.48 -8.99 -8.70
N GLY A 141 15.96 -10.22 -8.47
CA GLY A 141 17.22 -10.70 -9.06
C GLY A 141 18.43 -9.88 -8.58
N GLU A 142 19.32 -9.54 -9.50
CA GLU A 142 20.34 -8.51 -9.25
C GLU A 142 19.69 -7.12 -9.24
N TYR A 143 20.09 -6.26 -8.30
CA TYR A 143 19.48 -4.95 -8.15
C TYR A 143 20.43 -3.86 -7.67
N ILE A 144 20.13 -2.64 -8.08
CA ILE A 144 20.75 -1.42 -7.59
C ILE A 144 19.89 -0.86 -6.46
N LEU A 145 20.51 -0.68 -5.29
CA LEU A 145 19.84 -0.14 -4.12
C LEU A 145 19.84 1.39 -4.15
N SER A 146 18.67 2.00 -4.20
CA SER A 146 18.50 3.43 -3.97
C SER A 146 18.12 3.70 -2.52
N ILE A 147 18.84 4.60 -1.85
CA ILE A 147 18.60 5.03 -0.47
C ILE A 147 18.25 6.52 -0.49
N ASP A 148 17.10 6.86 0.10
CA ASP A 148 16.60 8.23 0.17
C ASP A 148 16.07 8.55 1.56
N GLY A 149 16.22 9.81 1.98
CA GLY A 149 15.77 10.30 3.28
C GLY A 149 14.77 11.43 3.12
N THR A 150 13.64 11.36 3.80
CA THR A 150 12.64 12.44 3.79
C THR A 150 12.15 12.78 5.19
N TYR A 151 12.02 14.08 5.48
CA TYR A 151 11.56 14.55 6.78
C TYR A 151 10.05 14.32 6.94
N THR A 152 9.70 13.64 8.03
CA THR A 152 8.29 13.52 8.43
C THR A 152 7.87 14.70 9.31
N TYR A 153 6.56 14.94 9.40
CA TYR A 153 5.98 16.02 10.22
C TYR A 153 6.33 15.97 11.71
N LYS A 154 6.89 14.86 12.22
CA LYS A 154 7.32 14.68 13.61
C LYS A 154 8.82 14.92 13.83
N GLY A 155 9.54 15.46 12.84
CA GLY A 155 10.99 15.70 12.94
C GLY A 155 11.83 14.42 12.91
N LYS A 156 11.22 13.28 12.56
CA LYS A 156 11.91 12.01 12.32
C LYS A 156 12.14 11.83 10.83
N THR A 157 13.31 11.33 10.43
CA THR A 157 13.61 11.06 9.02
C THR A 157 13.10 9.67 8.66
N LEU A 158 12.29 9.59 7.60
CA LEU A 158 11.91 8.34 6.96
C LEU A 158 13.00 7.99 5.95
N TYR A 159 13.71 6.89 6.20
CA TYR A 159 14.62 6.31 5.22
C TYR A 159 13.85 5.31 4.36
N ILE A 160 14.03 5.42 3.05
CA ILE A 160 13.39 4.59 2.04
C ILE A 160 14.49 3.88 1.26
N PHE A 161 14.41 2.56 1.23
CA PHE A 161 15.29 1.66 0.50
C PHE A 161 14.47 1.05 -0.63
N ARG A 162 14.86 1.32 -1.88
CA ARG A 162 14.12 0.88 -3.07
C ARG A 162 15.05 0.31 -4.12
N SER A 163 14.56 -0.63 -4.93
CA SER A 163 15.22 -0.97 -6.19
C SER A 163 15.14 0.24 -7.12
N TYR A 164 16.28 0.60 -7.72
CA TYR A 164 16.35 1.74 -8.61
C TYR A 164 15.63 1.48 -9.95
N GLU A 165 15.69 0.25 -10.45
CA GLU A 165 15.25 -0.14 -11.79
C GLU A 165 13.74 -0.16 -11.94
N ASN A 166 13.03 -0.65 -10.93
CA ASN A 166 11.57 -0.84 -10.97
C ASN A 166 10.82 -0.08 -9.87
N GLY A 167 11.53 0.63 -8.99
CA GLY A 167 10.93 1.45 -7.93
C GLY A 167 10.31 0.67 -6.78
N VAL A 168 10.50 -0.66 -6.71
CA VAL A 168 9.97 -1.47 -5.60
C VAL A 168 10.62 -1.02 -4.30
N VAL A 169 9.79 -0.57 -3.35
CA VAL A 169 10.24 -0.26 -1.98
C VAL A 169 10.53 -1.58 -1.27
N LEU A 170 11.79 -1.79 -0.93
CA LEU A 170 12.30 -2.98 -0.23
C LEU A 170 12.09 -2.85 1.28
N TYR A 171 12.32 -1.63 1.80
CA TYR A 171 12.13 -1.33 3.20
C TYR A 171 11.98 0.17 3.39
N ALA A 172 11.18 0.57 4.37
CA ALA A 172 11.11 1.96 4.81
C ALA A 172 10.88 2.00 6.31
N ASN A 173 11.63 2.84 7.01
CA ASN A 173 11.43 3.06 8.44
C ASN A 173 11.93 4.44 8.87
N THR A 174 11.34 4.96 9.95
CA THR A 174 11.77 6.22 10.55
C THR A 174 12.90 6.00 11.54
N THR A 175 13.89 6.88 11.54
CA THR A 175 14.90 6.95 12.61
C THR A 175 14.63 8.14 13.54
N GLU A 176 15.21 8.09 14.74
CA GLU A 176 15.18 9.22 15.67
C GLU A 176 16.25 10.26 15.36
N LYS A 177 17.36 9.83 14.75
CA LYS A 177 18.49 10.66 14.35
C LYS A 177 19.00 10.26 12.97
N ASP A 178 19.68 11.21 12.34
CA ASP A 178 20.31 11.09 11.03
C ASP A 178 21.80 10.75 11.15
N ASP A 179 22.12 9.78 12.02
CA ASP A 179 23.48 9.31 12.27
C ASP A 179 23.66 7.84 11.87
N VAL A 180 24.91 7.39 11.84
CA VAL A 180 25.29 6.04 11.37
C VAL A 180 24.66 4.95 12.22
N SER A 181 24.59 5.13 13.54
CA SER A 181 24.07 4.09 14.44
C SER A 181 22.57 3.84 14.26
N HIS A 182 21.84 4.80 13.69
CA HIS A 182 20.43 4.63 13.37
C HIS A 182 20.18 4.21 11.91
N VAL A 183 21.00 4.66 10.96
CA VAL A 183 20.84 4.33 9.54
C VAL A 183 21.38 2.93 9.22
N GLN A 184 22.52 2.55 9.79
CA GLN A 184 23.18 1.28 9.51
C GLN A 184 22.28 0.05 9.77
N PRO A 185 21.56 -0.06 10.91
CA PRO A 185 20.68 -1.20 11.15
C PRO A 185 19.54 -1.33 10.13
N LEU A 186 19.08 -0.23 9.54
CA LEU A 186 18.06 -0.27 8.50
C LEU A 186 18.62 -0.86 7.20
N LEU A 187 19.86 -0.51 6.85
CA LEU A 187 20.55 -1.05 5.68
C LEU A 187 20.89 -2.54 5.88
N GLU A 188 21.37 -2.93 7.05
CA GLU A 188 21.62 -4.34 7.41
C GLU A 188 20.36 -5.19 7.21
N LYS A 189 19.21 -4.69 7.66
CA LYS A 189 17.93 -5.39 7.47
C LYS A 189 17.55 -5.55 6.01
N VAL A 190 17.82 -4.56 5.16
CA VAL A 190 17.59 -4.69 3.69
C VAL A 190 18.47 -5.81 3.12
N VAL A 191 19.74 -5.86 3.50
CA VAL A 191 20.68 -6.88 3.05
C VAL A 191 20.28 -8.27 3.55
N GLU A 192 19.81 -8.38 4.79
CA GLU A 192 19.28 -9.63 5.35
C GLU A 192 18.08 -10.14 4.53
N MET A 193 17.12 -9.26 4.22
CA MET A 193 15.90 -9.63 3.51
C MET A 193 16.16 -9.94 2.03
N TYR A 194 16.99 -9.14 1.34
CA TYR A 194 17.07 -9.13 -0.12
C TYR A 194 18.44 -9.56 -0.69
N GLY A 195 19.46 -9.73 0.15
CA GLY A 195 20.83 -10.05 -0.28
C GLY A 195 21.66 -8.80 -0.58
N LEU A 196 22.82 -8.99 -1.22
CA LEU A 196 23.71 -7.88 -1.56
C LEU A 196 23.25 -7.22 -2.87
N PRO A 197 23.13 -5.88 -2.91
CA PRO A 197 22.94 -5.16 -4.17
C PRO A 197 24.23 -5.16 -5.00
N ILE A 198 24.10 -4.98 -6.32
CA ILE A 198 25.27 -4.84 -7.22
C ILE A 198 25.87 -3.43 -7.20
N ALA A 199 25.10 -2.43 -6.79
CA ALA A 199 25.53 -1.05 -6.58
C ALA A 199 24.55 -0.30 -5.66
N VAL A 200 24.99 0.83 -5.11
CA VAL A 200 24.17 1.73 -4.28
C VAL A 200 24.11 3.11 -4.90
N ILE A 201 22.92 3.73 -4.89
CA ILE A 201 22.69 5.13 -5.24
C ILE A 201 22.06 5.83 -4.04
N SER A 202 22.69 6.88 -3.51
CA SER A 202 22.11 7.65 -2.40
C SER A 202 22.38 9.15 -2.52
N ASP A 203 21.73 9.96 -1.69
CA ASP A 203 22.21 11.31 -1.44
C ASP A 203 23.59 11.31 -0.74
N MET A 204 24.28 12.44 -0.78
CA MET A 204 25.61 12.64 -0.17
C MET A 204 25.54 12.87 1.35
N GLN A 205 24.58 12.23 2.02
CA GLN A 205 24.45 12.33 3.47
C GLN A 205 25.57 11.52 4.16
N PRO A 206 26.35 12.12 5.09
CA PRO A 206 27.49 11.44 5.73
C PRO A 206 27.12 10.10 6.39
N ALA A 207 25.97 10.06 7.08
CA ALA A 207 25.49 8.85 7.75
C ALA A 207 25.22 7.70 6.76
N ILE A 208 24.67 8.00 5.58
CA ILE A 208 24.43 6.99 4.53
C ILE A 208 25.76 6.50 3.95
N ILE A 209 26.68 7.43 3.67
CA ILE A 209 28.01 7.09 3.11
C ILE A 209 28.76 6.13 4.04
N GLU A 210 28.79 6.43 5.33
CA GLU A 210 29.47 5.60 6.31
C GLU A 210 28.76 4.26 6.52
N ALA A 211 27.42 4.25 6.61
CA ALA A 211 26.65 3.01 6.69
C ALA A 211 26.88 2.09 5.48
N VAL A 212 26.91 2.63 4.25
CA VAL A 212 27.19 1.85 3.03
C VAL A 212 28.61 1.27 3.07
N LYS A 213 29.61 2.06 3.48
CA LYS A 213 30.99 1.57 3.63
C LYS A 213 31.09 0.43 4.65
N ASN A 214 30.36 0.52 5.76
CA ASN A 214 30.39 -0.48 6.83
C ASN A 214 29.67 -1.78 6.44
N VAL A 215 28.49 -1.68 5.81
CA VAL A 215 27.62 -2.84 5.53
C VAL A 215 27.91 -3.49 4.18
N LEU A 216 28.35 -2.71 3.20
CA LEU A 216 28.54 -3.13 1.81
C LEU A 216 29.97 -2.83 1.31
N PRO A 217 31.02 -3.29 2.02
CA PRO A 217 32.40 -3.02 1.61
C PRO A 217 32.67 -3.58 0.22
N GLY A 218 33.18 -2.73 -0.68
CA GLY A 218 33.51 -3.11 -2.06
C GLY A 218 32.36 -3.02 -3.06
N ILE A 219 31.11 -2.77 -2.62
CA ILE A 219 30.00 -2.49 -3.53
C ILE A 219 30.14 -1.05 -4.06
N PRO A 220 30.06 -0.82 -5.40
CA PRO A 220 30.09 0.52 -5.97
C PRO A 220 29.01 1.42 -5.38
N HIS A 221 29.40 2.61 -4.91
CA HIS A 221 28.50 3.60 -4.34
C HIS A 221 28.56 4.91 -5.15
N GLN A 222 27.44 5.24 -5.78
CA GLN A 222 27.27 6.46 -6.57
C GLN A 222 26.34 7.45 -5.84
N PHE A 223 26.60 8.75 -6.01
CA PHE A 223 25.67 9.78 -5.55
C PHE A 223 24.53 10.03 -6.54
N CYS A 224 23.34 10.30 -5.99
CA CYS A 224 22.13 10.54 -6.75
C CYS A 224 22.28 11.77 -7.65
N GLN A 225 22.22 11.54 -8.96
CA GLN A 225 22.35 12.60 -9.97
C GLN A 225 21.24 13.66 -9.85
N TYR A 226 20.03 13.26 -9.45
CA TYR A 226 18.95 14.21 -9.22
C TYR A 226 19.32 15.22 -8.12
N HIS A 227 19.81 14.75 -6.97
CA HIS A 227 20.22 15.63 -5.88
C HIS A 227 21.41 16.51 -6.29
N PHE A 228 22.37 15.96 -7.03
CA PHE A 228 23.46 16.75 -7.59
C PHE A 228 22.97 17.87 -8.50
N ILE A 229 22.13 17.58 -9.49
CA ILE A 229 21.59 18.58 -10.44
C ILE A 229 20.70 19.59 -9.71
N LYS A 230 19.87 19.14 -8.78
CA LYS A 230 19.02 20.01 -7.95
C LYS A 230 19.87 20.99 -7.14
N ASN A 231 20.92 20.51 -6.48
CA ASN A 231 21.84 21.35 -5.71
C ASN A 231 22.64 22.29 -6.61
N ALA A 232 23.06 21.84 -7.79
CA ALA A 232 23.69 22.70 -8.79
C ALA A 232 22.73 23.79 -9.30
N GLY A 233 21.43 23.48 -9.39
CA GLY A 233 20.38 24.45 -9.74
C GLY A 233 20.30 25.63 -8.77
N ASN A 234 20.72 25.47 -7.51
CA ASN A 234 20.75 26.58 -6.54
C ASN A 234 21.70 27.71 -6.99
N PHE A 235 22.75 27.41 -7.76
CA PHE A 235 23.62 28.43 -8.33
C PHE A 235 22.92 29.32 -9.35
N MET A 236 21.79 28.86 -9.90
CA MET A 236 20.97 29.60 -10.89
C MET A 236 19.69 30.18 -10.27
N GLU A 237 19.55 30.17 -8.93
CA GLU A 237 18.30 30.55 -8.28
C GLU A 237 17.92 32.02 -8.56
N LYS A 238 18.92 32.91 -8.67
CA LYS A 238 18.70 34.33 -8.98
C LYS A 238 18.11 34.48 -10.38
N GLU A 239 18.76 33.90 -11.38
CA GLU A 239 18.36 33.92 -12.78
C GLU A 239 16.97 33.29 -12.95
N TYR A 240 16.71 32.19 -12.23
CA TYR A 240 15.42 31.52 -12.23
C TYR A 240 14.29 32.39 -11.64
N LYS A 241 14.57 33.14 -10.56
CA LYS A 241 13.62 34.12 -9.99
C LYS A 241 13.36 35.28 -10.95
N GLU A 242 14.39 35.78 -11.62
CA GLU A 242 14.26 36.84 -12.62
C GLU A 242 13.42 36.38 -13.83
N LEU A 243 13.70 35.18 -14.35
CA LEU A 243 12.89 34.55 -15.39
C LEU A 243 11.43 34.38 -14.93
N GLY A 244 11.20 33.89 -13.71
CA GLY A 244 9.87 33.73 -13.14
C GLY A 244 9.08 35.05 -13.06
N LYS A 245 9.74 36.15 -12.68
CA LYS A 245 9.15 37.51 -12.69
C LYS A 245 8.81 37.95 -14.12
N ALA A 246 9.72 37.74 -15.07
CA ALA A 246 9.50 38.10 -16.47
C ALA A 246 8.33 37.29 -17.09
N MET A 247 8.25 35.98 -16.82
CA MET A 247 7.15 35.12 -17.26
C MET A 247 5.81 35.54 -16.64
N LYS A 248 5.79 35.93 -15.36
CA LYS A 248 4.59 36.43 -14.70
C LYS A 248 4.11 37.74 -15.34
N LYS A 249 5.03 38.66 -15.64
CA LYS A 249 4.73 39.93 -16.34
C LYS A 249 4.15 39.70 -17.74
N LYS A 250 4.56 38.62 -18.42
CA LYS A 250 4.06 38.21 -19.74
C LYS A 250 2.84 37.27 -19.67
N GLU A 251 2.27 37.05 -18.49
CA GLU A 251 1.07 36.21 -18.27
C GLU A 251 1.18 34.77 -18.79
N VAL A 252 2.40 34.27 -18.99
CA VAL A 252 2.68 32.97 -19.63
C VAL A 252 1.94 31.82 -18.94
N ARG A 253 1.86 31.84 -17.60
CA ARG A 253 1.18 30.80 -16.81
C ARG A 253 -0.35 30.85 -16.92
N ALA A 254 -0.94 32.04 -17.08
CA ALA A 254 -2.39 32.17 -17.25
C ALA A 254 -2.79 31.63 -18.63
N ASN A 255 -2.07 32.06 -19.66
CA ASN A 255 -2.26 31.59 -21.04
C ASN A 255 -2.07 30.07 -21.16
N ALA A 256 -1.07 29.50 -20.49
CA ALA A 256 -0.86 28.06 -20.48
C ALA A 256 -2.02 27.28 -19.83
N LYS A 257 -2.62 27.81 -18.75
CA LYS A 257 -3.77 27.18 -18.09
C LYS A 257 -5.03 27.22 -18.93
N GLU A 258 -5.26 28.31 -19.67
CA GLU A 258 -6.37 28.39 -20.63
C GLU A 258 -6.23 27.33 -21.72
N VAL A 259 -5.04 27.23 -22.33
CA VAL A 259 -4.75 26.20 -23.35
C VAL A 259 -4.93 24.79 -22.78
N GLU A 260 -4.46 24.53 -21.56
CA GLU A 260 -4.62 23.21 -20.92
C GLU A 260 -6.09 22.88 -20.61
N ALA A 261 -6.87 23.87 -20.20
CA ALA A 261 -8.31 23.73 -19.98
C ALA A 261 -9.06 23.47 -21.29
N ASP A 262 -8.66 24.12 -22.38
CA ASP A 262 -9.26 23.92 -23.69
C ASP A 262 -8.90 22.56 -24.28
N LEU A 263 -7.66 22.09 -24.11
CA LEU A 263 -7.25 20.73 -24.47
C LEU A 263 -8.03 19.65 -23.70
N LYS A 264 -8.44 19.92 -22.46
CA LYS A 264 -9.28 19.01 -21.67
C LYS A 264 -10.75 19.01 -22.09
N LYS A 265 -11.20 20.03 -22.83
CA LYS A 265 -12.57 20.13 -23.38
C LYS A 265 -12.69 19.52 -24.78
N THR A 266 -11.60 19.45 -25.55
CA THR A 266 -11.60 18.83 -26.87
C THR A 266 -11.81 17.32 -26.73
N PRO A 267 -12.88 16.74 -27.30
CA PRO A 267 -13.06 15.29 -27.28
C PRO A 267 -11.91 14.61 -28.04
N LYS A 268 -11.37 13.53 -27.48
CA LYS A 268 -10.62 12.55 -28.27
C LYS A 268 -11.57 11.82 -29.22
#